data_AF-A0A7S1DKF9-F1
#
_entry.id   AF-A0A7S1DKF9-F1
#
_cell.length_a   1.000
_cell.length_b   1.000
_cell.length_c   1.000
_cell.angle_alpha   90.00
_cell.angle_beta   90.00
_cell.angle_gamma   90.00
#
_symmetry.space_group_name_H-M   'P 1'
#
loop_
_entity.id
_entity.type
_entity.pdbx_description
1 polymer ?
#
loop_
_entity_poly.entity_id
_entity_poly.type
_entity_poly.pdbx_seq_one_letter_code
_entity_poly.pdbx_strand_id
1 'polypeptide(L)'
;GVAFRSVPDMLTAAAGGLADLVRLTEIPFRDYATANCPSEWRMSRDLIDTLITGGTRTNYGQTPETLTAFASLVSMAGTQHGRLFAIVGGNCQLAMLAAKDSAAKVHLESKVLSVTAKGGRWEVKTQGKGKGEGVFDAVVIAYPLEGGTPSGVLDLSEANLKKKVGDFAKRKKLHVTYATFVRGTLNAEFLSTLGFDDPRGKIPGVIMTTREAAKGGVEFSSIGLQFGTDMTQQECDDYKRASVGPLPPSVTKRPDGVWKVFSNSPLSEATVSRLFSPPSDGTTWRQHVGGGG
;
A
#
# COMPACT_ATOMS: atom_id res chain seq x y z
N GLY A 1 -3.52 -1.16 -22.48
CA GLY A 1 -3.83 -2.34 -21.67
C GLY A 1 -4.31 -3.46 -22.58
N VAL A 2 -4.17 -4.71 -22.16
CA VAL A 2 -4.77 -5.86 -22.85
C VAL A 2 -6.15 -6.10 -22.22
N ALA A 3 -7.18 -6.24 -23.05
CA ALA A 3 -8.53 -6.54 -22.61
C ALA A 3 -8.87 -8.01 -22.90
N PHE A 4 -9.61 -8.65 -22.00
CA PHE A 4 -10.00 -10.05 -22.11
C PHE A 4 -11.53 -10.16 -22.21
N ARG A 5 -12.01 -11.15 -22.95
CA ARG A 5 -13.44 -11.38 -23.16
C ARG A 5 -14.08 -12.15 -22.00
N SER A 6 -13.28 -12.85 -21.21
CA SER A 6 -13.75 -13.64 -20.07
C SER A 6 -12.70 -13.66 -18.96
N VAL A 7 -13.15 -13.96 -17.72
CA VAL A 7 -12.25 -14.16 -16.58
C VAL A 7 -11.31 -15.35 -16.81
N PRO A 8 -11.75 -16.52 -17.31
CA PRO A 8 -10.82 -17.61 -17.64
C PRO A 8 -9.71 -17.21 -18.59
N ASP A 9 -10.00 -16.47 -19.67
CA ASP A 9 -8.97 -16.03 -20.62
C ASP A 9 -7.95 -15.11 -19.95
N MET A 10 -8.42 -14.20 -19.11
CA MET A 10 -7.56 -13.32 -18.31
C MET A 10 -6.66 -14.13 -17.37
N LEU A 11 -7.21 -15.14 -16.68
CA LEU A 11 -6.46 -15.97 -15.73
C LEU A 11 -5.42 -16.86 -16.45
N THR A 12 -5.79 -17.44 -17.59
CA THR A 12 -4.87 -18.21 -18.43
C THR A 12 -3.73 -17.34 -18.94
N ALA A 13 -4.04 -16.13 -19.43
CA ALA A 13 -3.00 -15.20 -19.87
C ALA A 13 -2.11 -14.68 -18.74
N ALA A 14 -2.66 -14.51 -17.54
CA ALA A 14 -1.92 -13.97 -16.39
C ALA A 14 -0.98 -14.99 -15.73
N ALA A 15 -1.40 -16.26 -15.64
CA ALA A 15 -0.69 -17.24 -14.82
C ALA A 15 -0.68 -18.68 -15.40
N GLY A 16 -1.25 -18.93 -16.58
CA GLY A 16 -1.45 -20.29 -17.10
C GLY A 16 -2.79 -20.92 -16.72
N GLY A 17 -3.56 -20.26 -15.84
CA GLY A 17 -4.91 -20.65 -15.46
C GLY A 17 -5.20 -20.35 -13.99
N LEU A 18 -6.40 -20.71 -13.53
CA LEU A 18 -6.79 -20.49 -12.13
C LEU A 18 -5.93 -21.30 -11.15
N ALA A 19 -5.62 -22.55 -11.47
CA ALA A 19 -4.84 -23.43 -10.58
C ALA A 19 -3.43 -22.87 -10.33
N ASP A 20 -2.76 -22.42 -11.39
CA ASP A 20 -1.43 -21.82 -11.29
C ASP A 20 -1.46 -20.48 -10.54
N LEU A 21 -2.48 -19.65 -10.79
CA LEU A 21 -2.67 -18.42 -10.03
C LEU A 21 -2.83 -18.72 -8.54
N VAL A 22 -3.68 -19.69 -8.18
CA VAL A 22 -3.89 -20.10 -6.78
C VAL A 22 -2.57 -20.56 -6.16
N ARG A 23 -1.77 -21.38 -6.87
CA ARG A 23 -0.46 -21.81 -6.40
C ARG A 23 0.47 -20.62 -6.08
N LEU A 24 0.47 -19.57 -6.91
CA LEU A 24 1.25 -18.35 -6.63
C LEU A 24 0.81 -17.62 -5.35
N THR A 25 -0.43 -17.81 -4.89
CA THR A 25 -0.93 -17.23 -3.63
C THR A 25 -0.59 -18.06 -2.38
N GLU A 26 0.03 -19.23 -2.56
CA GLU A 26 0.31 -20.18 -1.49
C GLU A 26 1.80 -20.37 -1.22
N ILE A 27 2.65 -20.19 -2.23
CA ILE A 27 4.10 -20.33 -2.09
C ILE A 27 4.79 -18.99 -1.80
N PRO A 28 5.83 -18.95 -0.95
CA PRO A 28 6.69 -17.77 -0.80
C PRO A 28 7.36 -17.40 -2.12
N PHE A 29 7.56 -16.10 -2.37
CA PHE A 29 8.22 -15.66 -3.60
C PHE A 29 9.66 -16.16 -3.70
N ARG A 30 10.40 -16.24 -2.59
CA ARG A 30 11.78 -16.73 -2.61
C ARG A 30 11.86 -18.17 -3.17
N ASP A 31 10.93 -19.03 -2.76
CA ASP A 31 10.89 -20.42 -3.22
C ASP A 31 10.41 -20.50 -4.67
N TYR A 32 9.47 -19.63 -5.05
CA TYR A 32 9.05 -19.49 -6.44
C TYR A 32 10.20 -19.09 -7.36
N ALA A 33 10.83 -17.95 -7.07
CA ALA A 33 11.85 -17.34 -7.92
C ALA A 33 13.15 -18.13 -8.00
N THR A 34 13.42 -19.04 -7.07
CA THR A 34 14.66 -19.84 -7.08
C THR A 34 14.46 -21.27 -7.61
N ALA A 35 13.27 -21.86 -7.42
CA ALA A 35 13.07 -23.28 -7.72
C ALA A 35 11.80 -23.59 -8.54
N ASN A 36 10.71 -22.83 -8.36
CA ASN A 36 9.38 -23.22 -8.88
C ASN A 36 8.89 -22.40 -10.08
N CYS A 37 9.65 -21.41 -10.53
CA CYS A 37 9.42 -20.69 -11.78
C CYS A 37 10.16 -21.36 -12.97
N PRO A 38 9.78 -21.05 -14.22
CA PRO A 38 10.52 -21.45 -15.42
C PRO A 38 12.01 -21.11 -15.29
N SER A 39 12.89 -21.94 -15.85
CA SER A 39 14.34 -21.83 -15.63
C SER A 39 14.89 -20.48 -16.11
N GLU A 40 14.31 -19.92 -17.16
CA GLU A 40 14.62 -18.61 -17.72
C GLU A 40 14.21 -17.43 -16.82
N TRP A 41 13.34 -17.65 -15.83
CA TRP A 41 12.86 -16.61 -14.90
C TRP A 41 13.48 -16.72 -13.52
N ARG A 42 14.36 -17.71 -13.31
CA ARG A 42 15.02 -17.91 -12.03
C ARG A 42 15.89 -16.70 -11.68
N MET A 43 15.73 -16.22 -10.46
CA MET A 43 16.44 -15.05 -9.95
C MET A 43 17.54 -15.48 -8.97
N SER A 44 18.64 -14.73 -8.96
CA SER A 44 19.67 -14.90 -7.94
C SER A 44 19.14 -14.48 -6.57
N ARG A 45 19.71 -15.05 -5.49
CA ARG A 45 19.37 -14.65 -4.12
C ARG A 45 19.69 -13.17 -3.88
N ASP A 46 20.76 -12.66 -4.46
CA ASP A 46 21.16 -11.27 -4.30
C ASP A 46 20.12 -10.31 -4.90
N LEU A 47 19.58 -10.63 -6.09
CA LEU A 47 18.51 -9.84 -6.71
C LEU A 47 17.25 -9.84 -5.83
N ILE A 48 16.92 -10.99 -5.23
CA ILE A 48 15.77 -11.13 -4.34
C ILE A 48 15.97 -10.34 -3.03
N ASP A 49 17.12 -10.53 -2.37
CA ASP A 49 17.42 -9.98 -1.05
C ASP A 49 17.66 -8.44 -1.12
N THR A 50 17.96 -7.90 -2.30
CA THR A 50 18.13 -6.46 -2.55
C THR A 50 16.89 -5.81 -3.21
N LEU A 51 16.75 -5.91 -4.53
CA LEU A 51 15.76 -5.16 -5.30
C LEU A 51 14.33 -5.62 -5.06
N ILE A 52 14.09 -6.93 -5.08
CA ILE A 52 12.73 -7.46 -4.84
C ILE A 52 12.29 -7.12 -3.42
N THR A 53 13.17 -7.34 -2.44
CA THR A 53 12.87 -7.02 -1.04
C THR A 53 12.57 -5.54 -0.86
N GLY A 54 13.32 -4.64 -1.51
CA GLY A 54 13.03 -3.20 -1.48
C GLY A 54 11.61 -2.87 -1.98
N GLY A 55 11.18 -3.52 -3.07
CA GLY A 55 9.83 -3.39 -3.61
C GLY A 55 8.77 -3.95 -2.67
N THR A 56 8.91 -5.21 -2.24
CA THR A 56 7.91 -5.88 -1.39
C THR A 56 7.74 -5.19 -0.04
N ARG A 57 8.84 -4.70 0.55
CA ARG A 57 8.78 -3.95 1.80
C ARG A 57 8.12 -2.59 1.63
N THR A 58 8.30 -1.93 0.48
CA THR A 58 7.64 -0.65 0.19
C THR A 58 6.13 -0.79 0.07
N ASN A 59 5.64 -1.85 -0.57
CA ASN A 59 4.20 -2.02 -0.82
C ASN A 59 3.48 -2.80 0.28
N TYR A 60 4.14 -3.80 0.87
CA TYR A 60 3.51 -4.76 1.79
C TYR A 60 4.23 -4.87 3.14
N GLY A 61 5.33 -4.15 3.38
CA GLY A 61 6.08 -4.25 4.65
C GLY A 61 6.75 -5.60 4.92
N GLN A 62 6.63 -6.55 3.99
CA GLN A 62 7.06 -7.95 4.13
C GLN A 62 8.23 -8.28 3.20
N THR A 63 8.97 -9.34 3.55
CA THR A 63 10.07 -9.87 2.74
C THR A 63 9.60 -11.04 1.86
N PRO A 64 10.31 -11.36 0.77
CA PRO A 64 9.97 -12.45 -0.14
C PRO A 64 9.93 -13.87 0.48
N GLU A 65 10.46 -14.07 1.69
CA GLU A 65 10.33 -15.34 2.43
C GLU A 65 8.95 -15.59 3.01
N THR A 66 8.20 -14.52 3.28
CA THR A 66 6.89 -14.60 3.95
C THR A 66 5.77 -14.11 3.05
N LEU A 67 6.08 -13.21 2.12
CA LEU A 67 5.14 -12.73 1.12
C LEU A 67 4.97 -13.77 0.01
N THR A 68 3.71 -13.95 -0.42
CA THR A 68 3.38 -14.91 -1.48
C THR A 68 4.02 -14.51 -2.81
N ALA A 69 4.22 -15.47 -3.69
CA ALA A 69 4.77 -15.22 -5.02
C ALA A 69 3.90 -14.24 -5.80
N PHE A 70 2.58 -14.40 -5.74
CA PHE A 70 1.63 -13.50 -6.39
C PHE A 70 1.76 -12.05 -5.90
N ALA A 71 1.70 -11.82 -4.58
CA ALA A 71 1.80 -10.47 -4.02
C ALA A 71 3.16 -9.83 -4.31
N SER A 72 4.24 -10.62 -4.30
CA SER A 72 5.58 -10.13 -4.64
C SER A 72 5.70 -9.75 -6.12
N LEU A 73 5.14 -10.53 -7.05
CA LEU A 73 5.10 -10.19 -8.48
C LEU A 73 4.30 -8.90 -8.72
N VAL A 74 3.14 -8.77 -8.08
CA VAL A 74 2.32 -7.55 -8.13
C VAL A 74 3.08 -6.36 -7.53
N SER A 75 3.85 -6.56 -6.46
CA SER A 75 4.68 -5.51 -5.87
C SER A 75 5.72 -4.94 -6.82
N MET A 76 6.15 -5.72 -7.82
CA MET A 76 7.09 -5.26 -8.83
C MET A 76 6.39 -4.62 -10.03
N ALA A 77 5.07 -4.77 -10.16
CA ALA A 77 4.30 -4.12 -11.20
C ALA A 77 4.39 -2.59 -11.03
N GLY A 78 4.77 -1.88 -12.09
CA GLY A 78 4.94 -0.43 -12.05
C GLY A 78 6.32 0.06 -11.58
N THR A 79 7.25 -0.82 -11.21
CA THR A 79 8.65 -0.42 -10.96
C THR A 79 9.40 -0.01 -12.24
N GLN A 80 8.78 -0.21 -13.40
CA GLN A 80 9.26 0.25 -14.70
C GLN A 80 9.20 1.77 -14.78
N HIS A 81 10.29 2.38 -15.21
CA HIS A 81 10.41 3.82 -15.36
C HIS A 81 9.28 4.41 -16.22
N GLY A 82 8.71 5.53 -15.77
CA GLY A 82 7.69 6.28 -16.51
C GLY A 82 6.28 5.67 -16.54
N ARG A 83 6.01 4.61 -15.75
CA ARG A 83 4.71 3.91 -15.76
C ARG A 83 3.86 4.07 -14.49
N LEU A 84 4.30 4.89 -13.55
CA LEU A 84 3.51 5.29 -12.38
C LEU A 84 2.83 6.63 -12.64
N PHE A 85 1.58 6.75 -12.25
CA PHE A 85 0.76 7.94 -12.46
C PHE A 85 0.18 8.41 -11.13
N ALA A 86 0.07 9.73 -10.99
CA ALA A 86 -0.63 10.38 -9.90
C ALA A 86 -1.49 11.51 -10.48
N ILE A 87 -2.62 11.77 -9.84
CA ILE A 87 -3.52 12.86 -10.22
C ILE A 87 -2.99 14.16 -9.59
N VAL A 88 -2.83 15.20 -10.40
CA VAL A 88 -2.51 16.56 -9.91
C VAL A 88 -3.63 17.02 -8.98
N GLY A 89 -3.29 17.46 -7.77
CA GLY A 89 -4.27 17.71 -6.69
C GLY A 89 -4.59 16.49 -5.81
N GLY A 90 -3.97 15.33 -6.08
CA GLY A 90 -4.06 14.13 -5.26
C GLY A 90 -5.04 13.07 -5.78
N ASN A 91 -4.70 11.80 -5.53
CA ASN A 91 -5.47 10.64 -5.98
C ASN A 91 -6.85 10.53 -5.31
N CYS A 92 -7.10 11.24 -4.21
CA CYS A 92 -8.41 11.28 -3.54
C CYS A 92 -9.52 11.80 -4.46
N GLN A 93 -9.17 12.64 -5.44
CA GLN A 93 -10.11 13.14 -6.45
C GLN A 93 -10.81 12.01 -7.21
N LEU A 94 -10.12 10.90 -7.49
CA LEU A 94 -10.72 9.77 -8.20
C LEU A 94 -11.91 9.20 -7.41
N ALA A 95 -11.72 8.96 -6.12
CA ALA A 95 -12.79 8.43 -5.26
C ALA A 95 -13.93 9.45 -5.09
N MET A 96 -13.60 10.74 -4.96
CA MET A 96 -14.60 11.82 -4.84
C MET A 96 -15.46 11.96 -6.10
N LEU A 97 -14.82 11.97 -7.28
CA LEU A 97 -15.50 12.05 -8.57
C LEU A 97 -16.33 10.81 -8.83
N ALA A 98 -15.78 9.61 -8.58
CA ALA A 98 -16.53 8.36 -8.71
C ALA A 98 -17.77 8.35 -7.81
N ALA A 99 -17.66 8.79 -6.56
CA ALA A 99 -18.80 8.90 -5.65
C ALA A 99 -19.85 9.90 -6.18
N LYS A 100 -19.41 11.08 -6.64
CA LYS A 100 -20.29 12.12 -7.20
C LYS A 100 -21.05 11.64 -8.46
N ASP A 101 -20.37 10.91 -9.34
CA ASP A 101 -20.92 10.52 -10.64
C ASP A 101 -21.69 9.20 -10.60
N SER A 102 -21.56 8.41 -9.53
CA SER A 102 -22.14 7.06 -9.40
C SER A 102 -23.68 6.99 -9.36
N ALA A 103 -24.39 8.13 -9.31
CA ALA A 103 -25.80 8.22 -8.95
C ALA A 103 -26.18 7.53 -7.62
N ALA A 104 -25.19 7.04 -6.86
CA ALA A 104 -25.42 6.31 -5.63
C ALA A 104 -25.78 7.26 -4.50
N LYS A 105 -26.68 6.80 -3.62
CA LYS A 105 -26.96 7.50 -2.37
C LYS A 105 -25.88 7.15 -1.34
N VAL A 106 -24.90 8.04 -1.17
CA VAL A 106 -23.81 7.85 -0.23
C VAL A 106 -24.23 8.27 1.18
N HIS A 107 -24.10 7.35 2.13
CA HIS A 107 -24.39 7.58 3.55
C HIS A 107 -23.09 7.67 4.34
N LEU A 108 -22.60 8.89 4.57
CA LEU A 108 -21.45 9.16 5.44
C LEU A 108 -21.86 9.12 6.92
N GLU A 109 -20.88 9.02 7.82
CA GLU A 109 -21.11 8.94 9.27
C GLU A 109 -22.16 7.86 9.64
N SER A 110 -22.12 6.76 8.90
CA SER A 110 -23.07 5.66 8.98
C SER A 110 -22.30 4.38 9.09
N LYS A 111 -22.49 3.68 10.21
CA LYS A 111 -21.83 2.42 10.51
C LYS A 111 -22.82 1.29 10.24
N VAL A 112 -22.48 0.36 9.36
CA VAL A 112 -23.24 -0.89 9.23
C VAL A 112 -23.05 -1.70 10.52
N LEU A 113 -24.12 -2.27 11.04
CA LEU A 113 -24.15 -3.09 12.27
C LEU A 113 -24.35 -4.58 11.95
N SER A 114 -25.20 -4.89 10.99
CA SER A 114 -25.50 -6.26 10.60
C SER A 114 -25.98 -6.35 9.16
N VAL A 115 -25.76 -7.53 8.56
CA VAL A 115 -26.25 -7.90 7.23
C VAL A 115 -26.85 -9.30 7.36
N THR A 116 -28.17 -9.40 7.25
CA THR A 116 -28.93 -10.62 7.55
C THR A 116 -29.82 -11.00 6.37
N ALA A 117 -29.79 -12.27 5.96
CA ALA A 117 -30.71 -12.79 4.95
C ALA A 117 -32.11 -13.00 5.56
N LYS A 118 -33.15 -12.48 4.91
CA LYS A 118 -34.56 -12.57 5.33
C LYS A 118 -35.48 -12.66 4.11
N GLY A 119 -36.14 -13.81 3.94
CA GLY A 119 -37.13 -14.01 2.88
C GLY A 119 -36.59 -13.82 1.45
N GLY A 120 -35.35 -14.24 1.18
CA GLY A 120 -34.71 -14.09 -0.14
C GLY A 120 -34.11 -12.70 -0.42
N ARG A 121 -34.15 -11.80 0.57
CA ARG A 121 -33.51 -10.47 0.53
C ARG A 121 -32.53 -10.30 1.68
N TRP A 122 -31.84 -9.17 1.71
CA TRP A 122 -30.87 -8.80 2.72
C TRP A 122 -31.34 -7.59 3.52
N GLU A 123 -31.47 -7.75 4.83
CA GLU A 123 -31.70 -6.66 5.78
C GLU A 123 -30.35 -6.13 6.25
N VAL A 124 -30.10 -4.84 6.06
CA VAL A 124 -28.88 -4.14 6.48
C VAL A 124 -29.25 -3.14 7.55
N LYS A 125 -28.68 -3.31 8.74
CA LYS A 125 -28.88 -2.37 9.86
C LYS A 125 -27.72 -1.39 9.93
N THR A 126 -28.03 -0.13 10.17
CA THR A 126 -27.03 0.93 10.25
C THR A 126 -27.26 1.82 11.47
N GLN A 127 -26.18 2.42 11.97
CA GLN A 127 -26.20 3.41 13.03
C GLN A 127 -25.61 4.72 12.50
N GLY A 128 -26.26 5.85 12.80
CA GLY A 128 -25.78 7.19 12.46
C GLY A 128 -26.76 7.94 11.56
N LYS A 129 -26.23 8.79 10.68
CA LYS A 129 -27.04 9.68 9.81
C LYS A 129 -27.71 8.93 8.64
N GLY A 130 -27.20 7.76 8.29
CA GLY A 130 -27.87 6.78 7.43
C GLY A 130 -28.97 6.09 8.21
N LYS A 131 -30.19 6.12 7.68
CA LYS A 131 -31.38 5.66 8.42
C LYS A 131 -31.29 4.16 8.73
N GLY A 132 -31.20 3.85 10.03
CA GLY A 132 -31.73 2.68 10.76
C GLY A 132 -31.58 1.32 10.12
N GLU A 133 -32.41 0.99 9.11
CA GLU A 133 -32.50 -0.32 8.50
C GLU A 133 -32.96 -0.20 7.04
N GLY A 134 -32.42 -1.04 6.15
CA GLY A 134 -32.82 -1.12 4.74
C GLY A 134 -32.86 -2.57 4.25
N VAL A 135 -33.73 -2.85 3.27
CA VAL A 135 -33.87 -4.17 2.66
C VAL A 135 -33.42 -4.10 1.20
N PHE A 136 -32.56 -5.02 0.79
CA PHE A 136 -31.89 -5.02 -0.50
C PHE A 136 -31.96 -6.41 -1.15
N ASP A 137 -32.01 -6.48 -2.47
CA ASP A 137 -31.96 -7.75 -3.19
C ASP A 137 -30.52 -8.33 -3.22
N ALA A 138 -29.50 -7.47 -3.12
CA ALA A 138 -28.08 -7.85 -3.05
C ALA A 138 -27.29 -6.92 -2.12
N VAL A 139 -26.24 -7.46 -1.49
CA VAL A 139 -25.28 -6.70 -0.66
C VAL A 139 -23.86 -7.03 -1.09
N VAL A 140 -23.07 -5.98 -1.34
CA VAL A 140 -21.63 -6.09 -1.63
C VAL A 140 -20.86 -5.61 -0.40
N ILE A 141 -19.99 -6.47 0.14
CA ILE A 141 -19.16 -6.15 1.31
C ILE A 141 -17.77 -5.75 0.82
N ALA A 142 -17.45 -4.46 0.92
CA ALA A 142 -16.13 -3.89 0.61
C ALA A 142 -15.37 -3.48 1.89
N TYR A 143 -15.74 -4.04 3.04
CA TYR A 143 -15.10 -3.80 4.33
C TYR A 143 -14.02 -4.85 4.61
N PRO A 144 -12.86 -4.48 5.20
CA PRO A 144 -11.82 -5.45 5.57
C PRO A 144 -12.37 -6.49 6.56
N LEU A 145 -12.35 -7.77 6.19
CA LEU A 145 -12.94 -8.84 6.98
C LEU A 145 -12.00 -9.42 8.06
N GLU A 146 -10.72 -9.03 8.05
CA GLU A 146 -9.69 -9.49 8.98
C GLU A 146 -9.46 -8.52 10.15
N GLY A 147 -8.88 -9.01 11.26
CA GLY A 147 -8.68 -8.25 12.50
C GLY A 147 -9.88 -8.25 13.45
N GLY A 148 -10.93 -9.00 13.08
CA GLY A 148 -12.24 -8.87 13.68
C GLY A 148 -12.93 -7.61 13.15
N THR A 149 -14.23 -7.71 12.91
CA THR A 149 -15.05 -6.50 13.09
C THR A 149 -14.67 -5.93 14.47
N PRO A 150 -14.45 -4.62 14.65
CA PRO A 150 -14.21 -4.05 15.97
C PRO A 150 -15.32 -4.51 16.92
N SER A 151 -15.10 -5.61 17.63
CA SER A 151 -16.09 -6.36 18.41
C SER A 151 -17.56 -6.14 17.97
N GLY A 152 -18.02 -6.82 16.90
CA GLY A 152 -19.46 -6.89 16.60
C GLY A 152 -20.05 -5.83 15.64
N VAL A 153 -19.24 -5.23 14.76
CA VAL A 153 -19.71 -4.25 13.75
C VAL A 153 -20.46 -4.86 12.57
N LEU A 154 -20.21 -6.11 12.22
CA LEU A 154 -20.89 -6.74 11.09
C LEU A 154 -21.28 -8.16 11.48
N ASP A 155 -22.51 -8.31 11.99
CA ASP A 155 -23.10 -9.62 12.14
C ASP A 155 -23.48 -10.17 10.76
N LEU A 156 -22.70 -11.14 10.27
CA LEU A 156 -22.99 -11.97 9.11
C LEU A 156 -23.73 -13.22 9.61
N SER A 157 -24.94 -13.04 10.09
CA SER A 157 -25.69 -14.03 10.87
C SER A 157 -26.04 -15.31 10.10
N GLU A 158 -25.79 -15.36 8.78
CA GLU A 158 -25.87 -16.60 8.02
C GLU A 158 -24.66 -17.50 8.34
N ALA A 159 -24.92 -18.70 8.86
CA ALA A 159 -23.89 -19.65 9.27
C ALA A 159 -22.85 -19.94 8.16
N ASN A 160 -23.27 -19.94 6.88
CA ASN A 160 -22.41 -20.16 5.74
C ASN A 160 -21.46 -18.98 5.45
N LEU A 161 -21.92 -17.73 5.62
CA LEU A 161 -21.08 -16.54 5.47
C LEU A 161 -20.09 -16.44 6.62
N LYS A 162 -20.54 -16.64 7.86
CA LYS A 162 -19.66 -16.65 9.04
C LYS A 162 -18.57 -17.71 8.93
N LYS A 163 -18.90 -18.91 8.44
CA LYS A 163 -17.92 -19.97 8.18
C LYS A 163 -16.93 -19.58 7.09
N LYS A 164 -17.40 -19.11 5.92
CA LYS A 164 -16.52 -18.71 4.80
C LYS A 164 -15.56 -17.56 5.18
N VAL A 165 -16.06 -16.55 5.88
CA VAL A 165 -15.25 -15.42 6.38
C VAL A 165 -14.30 -15.87 7.48
N GLY A 166 -14.76 -16.70 8.42
CA GLY A 166 -13.91 -17.27 9.46
C GLY A 166 -12.79 -18.14 8.90
N ASP A 167 -13.08 -18.96 7.89
CA ASP A 167 -12.08 -19.78 7.21
C ASP A 167 -11.10 -18.92 6.41
N PHE A 168 -11.55 -17.81 5.81
CA PHE A 168 -10.67 -16.83 5.17
C PHE A 168 -9.72 -16.16 6.18
N ALA A 169 -10.27 -15.57 7.24
CA ALA A 169 -9.51 -14.86 8.27
C ALA A 169 -8.57 -15.76 9.09
N LYS A 170 -8.84 -17.07 9.15
CA LYS A 170 -7.90 -18.05 9.76
C LYS A 170 -6.74 -18.41 8.83
N ARG A 171 -6.96 -18.36 7.51
CA ARG A 171 -5.99 -18.78 6.49
C ARG A 171 -4.97 -17.69 6.14
N LYS A 172 -5.27 -16.43 6.43
CA LYS A 172 -4.39 -15.30 6.12
C LYS A 172 -4.34 -14.38 7.34
N LYS A 173 -3.12 -14.07 7.79
CA LYS A 173 -2.87 -12.91 8.65
C LYS A 173 -2.39 -11.82 7.70
N LEU A 174 -3.29 -10.94 7.30
CA LEU A 174 -2.91 -9.73 6.58
C LEU A 174 -1.94 -8.92 7.44
N HIS A 175 -0.94 -8.33 6.78
CA HIS A 175 0.09 -7.55 7.44
C HIS A 175 -0.37 -6.10 7.55
N VAL A 176 -0.15 -5.47 8.70
CA VAL A 176 -0.45 -4.05 8.86
C VAL A 176 0.78 -3.25 8.54
N THR A 177 0.66 -2.37 7.55
CA THR A 177 1.71 -1.40 7.22
C THR A 177 1.23 -0.02 7.67
N TYR A 178 2.13 0.72 8.31
CA TYR A 178 1.89 2.10 8.73
C TYR A 178 2.55 3.05 7.76
N ALA A 179 1.80 4.03 7.28
CA ALA A 179 2.35 5.20 6.60
C ALA A 179 2.40 6.37 7.59
N THR A 180 3.59 6.87 7.87
CA THR A 180 3.80 8.11 8.61
C THR A 180 4.14 9.21 7.63
N PHE A 181 3.37 10.30 7.63
CA PHE A 181 3.70 11.50 6.87
C PHE A 181 4.40 12.51 7.80
N VAL A 182 5.55 13.02 7.36
CA VAL A 182 6.41 13.94 8.13
C VAL A 182 6.78 15.11 7.24
N ARG A 183 6.53 16.34 7.69
CA ARG A 183 7.10 17.54 7.06
C ARG A 183 8.47 17.81 7.67
N GLY A 184 9.51 17.95 6.83
CA GLY A 184 10.87 18.24 7.29
C GLY A 184 11.95 17.93 6.27
N THR A 185 13.21 18.06 6.68
CA THR A 185 14.37 17.71 5.87
C THR A 185 14.92 16.37 6.34
N LEU A 186 15.24 15.46 5.42
CA LEU A 186 15.94 14.22 5.81
C LEU A 186 17.28 14.54 6.47
N ASN A 187 17.53 13.91 7.60
CA ASN A 187 18.76 14.11 8.35
C ASN A 187 19.94 13.43 7.63
N ALA A 188 20.87 14.23 7.11
CA ALA A 188 22.05 13.74 6.39
C ALA A 188 22.97 12.90 7.28
N GLU A 189 23.10 13.21 8.57
CA GLU A 189 23.91 12.42 9.50
C GLU A 189 23.35 11.00 9.64
N PHE A 190 22.02 10.88 9.71
CA PHE A 190 21.36 9.58 9.71
C PHE A 190 21.63 8.80 8.41
N LEU A 191 21.56 9.47 7.25
CA LEU A 191 21.85 8.84 5.96
C LEU A 191 23.29 8.32 5.89
N SER A 192 24.27 9.06 6.42
CA SER A 192 25.66 8.60 6.53
C SER A 192 25.78 7.33 7.39
N THR A 193 24.98 7.17 8.45
CA THR A 193 24.97 5.90 9.23
C THR A 193 24.48 4.70 8.43
N LEU A 194 23.74 4.93 7.34
CA LEU A 194 23.29 3.89 6.41
C LEU A 194 24.25 3.71 5.22
N GLY A 195 25.42 4.36 5.24
CA GLY A 195 26.40 4.29 4.17
C GLY A 195 26.10 5.19 2.97
N PHE A 196 25.17 6.14 3.11
CA PHE A 196 24.93 7.18 2.11
C PHE A 196 25.80 8.41 2.43
N ASP A 197 27.08 8.34 2.08
CA ASP A 197 27.94 9.51 2.05
C ASP A 197 27.72 10.23 0.72
N ASP A 198 26.92 11.29 0.72
CA ASP A 198 26.77 12.13 -0.46
C ASP A 198 27.59 13.42 -0.37
N PRO A 199 28.80 13.45 -0.95
CA PRO A 199 29.65 14.64 -0.97
C PRO A 199 29.06 15.81 -1.79
N ARG A 200 27.88 15.64 -2.43
CA ARG A 200 27.25 16.64 -3.30
C ARG A 200 25.92 17.18 -2.77
N GLY A 201 25.46 16.77 -1.59
CA GLY A 201 24.24 17.31 -0.96
C GLY A 201 22.92 16.97 -1.68
N LYS A 202 22.89 15.92 -2.48
CA LYS A 202 21.74 15.35 -3.22
C LYS A 202 21.10 14.21 -2.43
N ILE A 203 20.22 14.57 -1.51
CA ILE A 203 19.36 13.61 -0.80
C ILE A 203 18.48 12.84 -1.80
N PRO A 204 18.40 11.50 -1.73
CA PRO A 204 17.54 10.71 -2.59
C PRO A 204 16.05 10.96 -2.28
N GLY A 205 15.23 11.08 -3.33
CA GLY A 205 13.78 11.23 -3.17
C GLY A 205 13.06 9.95 -2.72
N VAL A 206 13.73 8.79 -2.80
CA VAL A 206 13.22 7.49 -2.37
C VAL A 206 14.35 6.68 -1.74
N ILE A 207 14.09 6.08 -0.58
CA ILE A 207 14.97 5.15 0.13
C ILE A 207 14.18 3.86 0.36
N MET A 208 14.74 2.72 -0.05
CA MET A 208 14.17 1.39 0.18
C MET A 208 15.14 0.57 1.02
N THR A 209 14.62 -0.34 1.83
CA THR A 209 15.44 -1.17 2.72
C THR A 209 15.57 -2.60 2.19
N THR A 210 16.77 -3.15 2.30
CA THR A 210 17.05 -4.55 1.92
C THR A 210 16.55 -5.52 2.99
N ARG A 211 16.79 -6.80 2.73
CA ARG A 211 16.55 -7.87 3.71
C ARG A 211 17.44 -7.73 4.95
N GLU A 212 18.71 -7.38 4.78
CA GLU A 212 19.67 -7.21 5.87
C GLU A 212 19.24 -6.07 6.77
N ALA A 213 18.78 -4.96 6.19
CA ALA A 213 18.18 -3.85 6.94
C ALA A 213 16.94 -4.29 7.74
N ALA A 214 16.14 -5.23 7.22
CA ALA A 214 14.98 -5.81 7.94
C ALA A 214 15.43 -6.53 9.21
N LYS A 215 16.52 -7.30 9.11
CA LYS A 215 17.08 -8.06 10.22
C LYS A 215 17.87 -7.20 11.20
N GLY A 216 18.53 -6.16 10.70
CA GLY A 216 19.37 -5.24 11.47
C GLY A 216 18.58 -4.22 12.29
N GLY A 217 17.26 -4.32 12.34
CA GLY A 217 16.43 -3.46 13.19
C GLY A 217 16.16 -2.07 12.62
N VAL A 218 16.26 -1.87 11.30
CA VAL A 218 15.81 -0.62 10.68
C VAL A 218 14.29 -0.49 10.86
N GLU A 219 13.88 0.57 11.54
CA GLU A 219 12.49 0.77 12.01
C GLU A 219 11.49 1.10 10.90
N PHE A 220 11.97 1.31 9.67
CA PHE A 220 11.16 1.61 8.49
C PHE A 220 11.47 0.64 7.34
N SER A 221 10.52 0.55 6.41
CA SER A 221 10.59 -0.23 5.18
C SER A 221 11.01 0.63 3.99
N SER A 222 10.48 1.85 3.89
CA SER A 222 10.89 2.81 2.88
C SER A 222 10.55 4.25 3.28
N ILE A 223 11.24 5.20 2.67
CA ILE A 223 10.99 6.63 2.76
C ILE A 223 10.80 7.15 1.34
N GLY A 224 9.79 7.96 1.10
CA GLY A 224 9.55 8.58 -0.21
C GLY A 224 9.03 10.00 -0.08
N LEU A 225 9.68 10.93 -0.78
CA LEU A 225 9.21 12.31 -0.90
C LEU A 225 7.80 12.30 -1.53
N GLN A 226 6.88 12.99 -0.87
CA GLN A 226 5.52 13.20 -1.32
C GLN A 226 5.36 14.60 -1.87
N PHE A 227 4.56 14.67 -2.91
CA PHE A 227 4.16 15.92 -3.53
C PHE A 227 2.86 16.37 -2.91
N GLY A 228 2.81 17.64 -2.51
CA GLY A 228 1.60 18.25 -1.99
C GLY A 228 0.53 18.33 -3.07
N THR A 229 -0.72 18.41 -2.64
CA THR A 229 -1.89 18.60 -3.52
C THR A 229 -1.92 19.99 -4.15
N ASP A 230 -1.06 20.90 -3.72
CA ASP A 230 -0.90 22.29 -4.17
C ASP A 230 0.02 22.44 -5.38
N MET A 231 0.65 21.36 -5.85
CA MET A 231 1.58 21.45 -6.98
C MET A 231 0.91 21.78 -8.31
N THR A 232 1.61 22.60 -9.08
CA THR A 232 1.28 22.92 -10.46
C THR A 232 1.67 21.77 -11.40
N GLN A 233 1.00 21.68 -12.56
CA GLN A 233 1.34 20.71 -13.59
C GLN A 233 2.82 20.80 -14.02
N GLN A 234 3.37 22.02 -14.08
CA GLN A 234 4.76 22.26 -14.44
C GLN A 234 5.73 21.64 -13.42
N GLU A 235 5.48 21.82 -12.12
CA GLU A 235 6.30 21.20 -11.07
C GLU A 235 6.20 19.66 -11.13
N CYS A 236 5.03 19.11 -11.46
CA CYS A 236 4.88 17.67 -11.68
C CYS A 236 5.70 17.17 -12.89
N ASP A 237 5.74 17.94 -13.98
CA ASP A 237 6.47 17.57 -15.19
C ASP A 237 7.99 17.68 -15.00
N ASP A 238 8.46 18.70 -14.26
CA ASP A 238 9.86 18.82 -13.82
C ASP A 238 10.30 17.60 -13.01
N TYR A 239 9.46 17.13 -12.10
CA TYR A 239 9.75 15.93 -11.31
C TYR A 239 9.82 14.67 -12.16
N LYS A 240 8.86 14.45 -13.08
CA LYS A 240 8.88 13.29 -13.99
C LYS A 240 10.17 13.23 -14.82
N ARG A 241 10.68 14.40 -15.24
CA ARG A 241 11.96 14.50 -15.94
C ARG A 241 13.16 14.15 -15.05
N ALA A 242 13.06 14.39 -13.74
CA ALA A 242 14.12 14.16 -12.78
C ALA A 242 14.12 12.76 -12.12
N SER A 243 13.10 11.92 -12.32
CA SER A 243 13.01 10.57 -11.73
C SER A 243 14.12 9.56 -12.12
N VAL A 244 15.14 10.00 -12.89
CA VAL A 244 16.36 9.25 -13.23
C VAL A 244 17.64 9.99 -12.81
N GLY A 245 17.53 11.07 -12.02
CA GLY A 245 18.64 11.93 -11.63
C GLY A 245 18.40 12.64 -10.28
N PRO A 246 19.29 13.57 -9.88
CA PRO A 246 19.07 14.38 -8.69
C PRO A 246 17.78 15.20 -8.82
N LEU A 247 17.09 15.40 -7.69
CA LEU A 247 15.90 16.24 -7.64
C LEU A 247 16.21 17.64 -8.21
N PRO A 248 15.32 18.22 -9.03
CA PRO A 248 15.59 19.52 -9.65
C PRO A 248 15.55 20.62 -8.58
N PRO A 249 16.27 21.74 -8.79
CA PRO A 249 16.27 22.87 -7.85
C PRO A 249 14.88 23.39 -7.48
N SER A 250 13.89 23.32 -8.38
CA SER A 250 12.51 23.70 -8.10
C SER A 250 11.86 22.82 -7.02
N VAL A 251 12.32 21.58 -6.86
CA VAL A 251 11.85 20.62 -5.85
C VAL A 251 12.75 20.64 -4.62
N THR A 252 14.08 20.74 -4.77
CA THR A 252 15.02 20.80 -3.64
C THR A 252 15.03 22.16 -2.91
N LYS A 253 14.52 23.23 -3.54
CA LYS A 253 14.32 24.54 -2.90
C LYS A 253 13.11 24.58 -1.95
N ARG A 254 12.34 23.50 -1.81
CA ARG A 254 11.38 23.36 -0.70
C ARG A 254 12.16 22.73 0.48
N PRO A 255 12.70 23.51 1.44
CA PRO A 255 13.46 22.97 2.57
C PRO A 255 12.64 21.99 3.42
N ASP A 256 11.31 22.12 3.38
CA ASP A 256 10.36 21.39 4.23
C ASP A 256 9.46 20.46 3.41
N GLY A 257 10.06 19.50 2.70
CA GLY A 257 9.31 18.47 1.96
C GLY A 257 8.42 17.62 2.87
N VAL A 258 7.33 17.06 2.32
CA VAL A 258 6.53 16.05 3.02
C VAL A 258 7.06 14.68 2.64
N TRP A 259 7.43 13.87 3.61
CA TRP A 259 7.96 12.52 3.42
C TRP A 259 6.96 11.51 3.93
N LYS A 260 6.77 10.44 3.16
CA LYS A 260 6.03 9.26 3.58
C LYS A 260 7.02 8.19 4.00
N VAL A 261 6.88 7.72 5.23
CA VAL A 261 7.68 6.64 5.79
C VAL A 261 6.79 5.45 6.03
N PHE A 262 7.08 4.33 5.36
CA PHE A 262 6.41 3.07 5.60
C PHE A 262 7.13 2.28 6.69
N SER A 263 6.39 1.68 7.62
CA SER A 263 6.94 0.89 8.73
C SER A 263 5.96 -0.19 9.21
N ASN A 264 6.46 -1.14 9.98
CA ASN A 264 5.66 -2.24 10.54
C ASN A 264 4.93 -1.86 11.84
N SER A 265 5.26 -0.70 12.42
CA SER A 265 4.62 -0.10 13.58
C SER A 265 4.59 1.42 13.41
N PRO A 266 3.74 2.15 14.15
CA PRO A 266 3.83 3.61 14.23
C PRO A 266 5.24 4.01 14.70
N LEU A 267 5.93 4.91 13.97
CA LEU A 267 7.28 5.32 14.40
C LEU A 267 7.19 6.11 15.71
N SER A 268 8.19 5.98 16.58
CA SER A 268 8.28 6.84 17.77
C SER A 268 8.67 8.28 17.41
N GLU A 269 8.46 9.23 18.31
CA GLU A 269 8.98 10.60 18.14
C GLU A 269 10.50 10.62 18.03
N ALA A 270 11.19 9.83 18.86
CA ALA A 270 12.64 9.71 18.80
C ALA A 270 13.13 9.21 17.42
N THR A 271 12.41 8.25 16.83
CA THR A 271 12.69 7.78 15.47
C THR A 271 12.48 8.90 14.45
N VAL A 272 11.37 9.65 14.53
CA VAL A 272 11.11 10.75 13.59
C VAL A 272 12.17 11.85 13.71
N SER A 273 12.51 12.28 14.92
CA SER A 273 13.54 13.32 15.15
C SER A 273 14.94 12.87 14.74
N ARG A 274 15.22 11.56 14.76
CA ARG A 274 16.45 11.00 14.22
C ARG A 274 16.47 11.03 12.69
N LEU A 275 15.34 10.71 12.04
CA LEU A 275 15.20 10.65 10.59
C LEU A 275 15.10 12.03 9.93
N PHE A 276 14.49 13.01 10.60
CA PHE A 276 14.16 14.30 10.03
C PHE A 276 14.54 15.46 10.95
N SER A 277 15.10 16.51 10.36
CA SER A 277 15.17 17.82 10.98
C SER A 277 13.83 18.55 10.83
N PRO A 278 13.40 19.32 11.86
CA PRO A 278 12.16 20.07 11.81
C PRO A 278 12.18 21.13 10.70
N PRO A 279 11.01 21.53 10.20
CA PRO A 279 10.89 22.61 9.22
C PRO A 279 11.51 23.92 9.70
N SER A 280 12.02 24.69 8.75
CA SER A 280 12.62 26.01 9.01
C SER A 280 11.66 27.02 9.66
N ASP A 281 10.36 26.84 9.45
CA ASP A 281 9.28 27.66 10.03
C ASP A 281 8.83 27.19 11.43
N GLY A 282 9.44 26.13 11.97
CA GLY A 282 9.13 25.57 13.29
C GLY A 282 7.80 24.80 13.35
N THR A 283 7.07 24.64 12.24
CA THR A 283 5.79 23.91 12.23
C THR A 283 6.02 22.41 12.11
N THR A 284 5.77 21.65 13.18
CA THR A 284 5.81 20.19 13.14
C THR A 284 4.40 19.64 12.91
N TRP A 285 4.23 18.88 11.84
CA TRP A 285 3.00 18.11 11.60
C TRP A 285 3.36 16.67 11.26
N ARG A 286 2.57 15.76 11.85
CA ARG A 286 2.68 14.33 11.65
C ARG A 286 1.29 13.72 11.52
N GLN A 287 1.12 12.83 10.56
CA GLN A 287 -0.06 11.99 10.48
C GLN A 287 0.33 10.52 10.35
N HIS A 288 -0.32 9.68 11.16
CA HIS A 288 -0.24 8.23 11.05
C HIS A 288 -1.48 7.72 10.33
N VAL A 289 -1.26 6.87 9.33
CA VAL A 289 -2.31 6.10 8.69
C VAL A 289 -1.91 4.63 8.75
N GLY A 290 -2.65 3.84 9.51
CA GLY A 290 -2.55 2.37 9.47
C GLY A 290 -3.42 1.83 8.35
N GLY A 291 -2.85 1.04 7.45
CA GLY A 291 -3.59 0.29 6.44
C GLY A 291 -3.34 -1.21 6.64
N GLY A 292 -4.40 -2.00 6.74
CA GLY A 292 -4.30 -3.45 6.58
C GLY A 292 -4.17 -3.78 5.09
N GLY A 293 -3.10 -4.47 4.70
CA GLY A 293 -2.87 -4.96 3.35
C GLY A 293 -3.10 -6.44 3.26
#